data_AF-T0C8R4-F1
#
_entry.id   AF-T0C8R4-F1
#
_cell.length_a   1.000
_cell.length_b   1.000
_cell.length_c   1.000
_cell.angle_alpha   90.00
_cell.angle_beta   90.00
_cell.angle_gamma   90.00
#
_symmetry.space_group_name_H-M   'P 1'
#
loop_
_entity.id
_entity.type
_entity.pdbx_description
1 polymer ?
#
loop_
_entity_poly.entity_id
_entity_poly.type
_entity_poly.pdbx_seq_one_letter_code
_entity_poly.pdbx_strand_id
1 'polypeptide(L)' 'MSWVYEARLYDSKSVASYVAMCVRDDHLLTGASDLKVQVYRTKKGNYGVRYRKLDAVE' A
#
# COMPACT_ATOMS: atom_id res chain seq x y z
N MET A 1 1.78 -15.11 -2.90
CA MET A 1 1.61 -13.78 -2.26
C MET A 1 2.49 -12.74 -2.94
N SER A 2 1.99 -12.09 -3.99
CA SER A 2 2.70 -11.03 -4.72
C SER A 2 2.34 -9.66 -4.16
N TRP A 3 3.33 -8.78 -4.02
CA TRP A 3 3.10 -7.37 -3.70
C TRP A 3 2.59 -6.65 -4.95
N VAL A 4 1.49 -5.93 -4.82
CA VAL A 4 0.99 -4.99 -5.82
C VAL A 4 1.59 -3.62 -5.49
N TYR A 5 2.21 -3.00 -6.49
CA TYR A 5 2.84 -1.69 -6.37
C TYR A 5 1.93 -0.65 -7.01
N GLU A 6 1.65 0.42 -6.27
CA GLU A 6 0.98 1.59 -6.84
C GLU A 6 1.88 2.21 -7.91
N ALA A 7 1.31 2.62 -9.04
CA ALA A 7 2.09 3.11 -10.18
C ALA A 7 2.73 4.47 -9.91
N ARG A 8 2.17 5.23 -8.95
CA ARG A 8 2.62 6.57 -8.59
C ARG A 8 3.67 6.54 -7.49
N LEU A 9 4.69 7.37 -7.69
CA LEU A 9 5.66 7.74 -6.67
C LEU A 9 5.35 9.17 -6.19
N TYR A 10 5.59 9.40 -4.91
CA TYR A 10 5.31 10.64 -4.21
C TYR A 10 6.60 11.24 -3.70
N ASP A 11 6.73 12.56 -3.79
CA ASP A 11 7.91 13.26 -3.28
C ASP A 11 7.95 13.29 -1.74
N SER A 12 6.77 13.30 -1.10
CA SER A 12 6.63 13.38 0.35
C SER A 12 6.14 12.09 0.99
N LYS A 13 6.77 11.70 2.11
CA LYS A 13 6.37 10.55 2.94
C LYS A 13 4.94 10.70 3.42
N SER A 14 4.53 11.91 3.78
CA SER A 14 3.19 12.19 4.30
C SER A 14 2.10 11.90 3.27
N VAL A 15 2.35 12.26 2.01
CA VAL A 15 1.43 11.98 0.89
C VAL A 15 1.35 10.48 0.64
N ALA A 16 2.48 9.77 0.62
CA ALA A 16 2.49 8.32 0.47
C ALA A 16 1.78 7.60 1.62
N SER A 17 1.94 8.08 2.87
CA SER A 17 1.21 7.55 4.03
C SER A 17 -0.29 7.76 3.94
N TYR A 18 -0.73 8.93 3.46
CA TYR A 18 -2.16 9.20 3.23
C TYR A 18 -2.74 8.26 2.18
N VAL A 19 -2.05 8.08 1.05
CA VAL A 19 -2.46 7.14 0.00
C VAL A 19 -2.51 5.71 0.52
N ALA A 20 -1.54 5.30 1.34
CA ALA A 20 -1.55 3.99 1.98
C ALA A 20 -2.78 3.78 2.88
N MET A 21 -3.23 4.83 3.59
CA MET A 21 -4.49 4.77 4.35
C MET A 21 -5.70 4.63 3.42
N CYS A 22 -5.79 5.41 2.34
CA CYS A 22 -6.89 5.31 1.38
C CYS A 22 -6.97 3.90 0.75
N VAL A 23 -5.84 3.33 0.34
CA VAL A 23 -5.80 1.96 -0.21
C VAL A 23 -6.28 0.93 0.80
N ARG A 24 -5.91 1.10 2.08
CA ARG A 24 -6.38 0.21 3.15
C ARG A 24 -7.87 0.34 3.38
N ASP A 25 -8.38 1.57 3.39
CA ASP A 25 -9.79 1.88 3.64
C ASP A 25 -10.69 1.38 2.50
N ASP A 26 -10.30 1.64 1.25
CA ASP A 26 -10.96 1.12 0.05
C ASP A 26 -11.10 -0.41 0.11
N HIS A 27 -10.00 -1.09 0.41
CA HIS A 27 -10.03 -2.55 0.54
C HIS A 27 -10.86 -3.05 1.73
N LEU A 28 -10.87 -2.32 2.84
CA LEU A 28 -11.74 -2.63 3.98
C LEU A 28 -13.21 -2.56 3.57
N LEU A 29 -13.59 -1.55 2.79
CA LEU A 29 -14.94 -1.42 2.23
C LEU A 29 -15.29 -2.57 1.29
N THR A 30 -14.30 -3.12 0.56
CA THR A 30 -14.50 -4.32 -0.29
C THR A 30 -14.53 -5.65 0.49
N GLY A 31 -14.41 -5.64 1.82
CA GLY A 31 -14.41 -6.84 2.66
C GLY A 31 -13.06 -7.56 2.75
N ALA A 32 -11.96 -6.94 2.30
CA ALA A 32 -10.61 -7.49 2.42
C ALA A 32 -9.96 -7.06 3.75
N SER A 33 -10.29 -7.77 4.83
CA SER A 33 -9.77 -7.51 6.19
C SER A 33 -8.26 -7.75 6.30
N ASP A 34 -7.75 -8.70 5.52
CA ASP A 34 -6.36 -9.19 5.58
C ASP A 34 -5.46 -8.50 4.54
N LEU A 35 -5.49 -7.18 4.48
CA LEU A 35 -4.63 -6.40 3.59
C LEU A 35 -3.42 -5.81 4.33
N LYS A 36 -2.21 -6.15 3.88
CA LYS A 36 -0.98 -5.50 4.35
C LYS A 36 -0.58 -4.40 3.39
N VAL A 37 -0.71 -3.14 3.83
CA VAL A 37 -0.22 -1.95 3.10
C VAL A 37 1.09 -1.47 3.70
N GLN A 38 2.03 -1.04 2.84
CA GLN A 38 3.32 -0.52 3.26
C GLN A 38 3.78 0.63 2.35
N VAL A 39 4.29 1.68 2.99
CA VAL A 39 5.04 2.75 2.31
C VAL A 39 6.51 2.37 2.24
N TYR A 40 7.11 2.48 1.07
CA TYR A 40 8.54 2.26 0.87
C TYR A 40 9.20 3.49 0.27
N ARG A 41 10.50 3.67 0.55
CA ARG A 41 11.32 4.73 -0.03
C ARG A 41 12.18 4.16 -1.15
N THR A 42 12.18 4.82 -2.29
CA THR A 42 13.03 4.51 -3.45
C THR A 42 14.45 5.04 -3.23
N LYS A 43 15.43 4.45 -3.93
CA LYS A 43 16.82 4.94 -3.93
C LYS A 43 16.95 6.38 -4.45
N LYS A 44 16.00 6.85 -5.26
CA LYS A 44 15.94 8.22 -5.78
C LYS A 44 15.37 9.25 -4.79
N GLY A 45 14.91 8.82 -3.62
CA GLY A 45 14.35 9.71 -2.59
C GLY A 45 12.82 9.75 -2.56
N ASN A 46 12.14 9.36 -3.64
CA ASN A 46 10.68 9.28 -3.72
C ASN A 46 10.10 8.15 -2.85
N TYR A 47 8.82 8.23 -2.54
CA TYR A 47 8.05 7.27 -1.76
C TYR A 47 7.02 6.57 -2.65
N GLY A 48 6.85 5.27 -2.46
CA GLY A 48 5.80 4.49 -3.13
C GLY A 48 4.95 3.76 -2.11
N VAL A 49 3.76 3.33 -2.55
CA VAL A 49 2.86 2.51 -1.76
C VAL A 49 2.81 1.13 -2.39
N ARG A 50 2.84 0.08 -1.57
CA ARG A 50 2.59 -1.29 -2.01
C ARG A 50 1.64 -1.97 -1.05
N TYR A 51 0.84 -2.88 -1.57
CA TYR A 51 -0.08 -3.67 -0.77
C TYR A 51 -0.08 -5.13 -1.22
N ARG A 52 -0.45 -6.01 -0.31
CA ARG A 52 -0.71 -7.41 -0.63
C ARG A 52 -1.88 -7.90 0.20
N LYS A 53 -2.68 -8.79 -0.40
CA LYS A 53 -3.60 -9.61 0.37
C LYS A 53 -2.77 -10.67 1.10
N LEU A 54 -3.01 -10.80 2.40
CA LEU A 54 -2.69 -12.01 3.12
C LEU A 54 -3.82 -12.96 2.76
N ASP A 55 -3.59 -13.87 1.82
CA ASP A 55 -4.41 -15.07 1.75
C ASP A 55 -4.34 -15.70 3.14
N ALA A 56 -5.50 -15.82 3.79
CA ALA A 56 -5.64 -16.63 4.98
C ALA A 56 -5.17 -18.03 4.57
N VAL A 57 -3.99 -18.42 5.05
CA VAL A 57 -3.52 -19.79 4.92
C VAL A 57 -4.46 -20.61 5.79
N GLU A 58 -5.33 -21.38 5.15
CA GLU A 58 -6.11 -22.47 5.73
C GLU A 58 -5.22 -23.48 6.48
#